data_AF-A0A1C4SL74-F1
#
_entry.id   AF-A0A1C4SL74-F1
#
_cell.length_a   1.000
_cell.length_b   1.000
_cell.length_c   1.000
_cell.angle_alpha   90.00
_cell.angle_beta   90.00
_cell.angle_gamma   90.00
#
_symmetry.space_group_name_H-M   'P 1'
#
loop_
_entity.id
_entity.type
_entity.pdbx_description
1 polymer ?
#
loop_
_entity_poly.entity_id
_entity_poly.type
_entity_poly.pdbx_seq_one_letter_code
_entity_poly.pdbx_strand_id
1 'polypeptide(L)'
;MWWPANAPGSPASATDTHGDTHLSAYALGGAEGLVLALATRRRESGDHTVAGIAVVLLSLLAAPHQGADAAGRSAALVRMLLGADPAEVAPLLGATGPWTVVHARRTDGTPADALTAGALGASLGTALVDAGHGGGEAVRLLLPGAVP
;
A
#
# COMPACT_ATOMS: atom_id res chain seq x y z
N MET A 1 37.22 -19.94 -20.83
CA MET A 1 36.12 -20.68 -20.18
C MET A 1 35.66 -19.83 -19.01
N TRP A 2 34.51 -19.17 -19.14
CA TRP A 2 34.00 -18.17 -18.20
C TRP A 2 33.06 -18.88 -17.23
N TRP A 3 33.17 -18.61 -15.92
CA TRP A 3 32.07 -18.83 -14.99
C TRP A 3 31.75 -17.47 -14.34
N PRO A 4 30.52 -16.94 -14.45
CA PRO A 4 30.16 -15.76 -13.68
C PRO A 4 30.08 -16.16 -12.20
N ALA A 5 30.88 -15.51 -11.36
CA ALA A 5 30.74 -15.62 -9.91
C ALA A 5 29.29 -15.30 -9.54
N ASN A 6 28.55 -16.31 -9.06
CA ASN A 6 27.23 -16.12 -8.49
C ASN A 6 27.45 -15.25 -7.24
N ALA A 7 27.11 -13.97 -7.31
CA ALA A 7 27.09 -13.11 -6.13
C ALA A 7 26.19 -13.81 -5.10
N PRO A 8 26.67 -14.09 -3.87
CA PRO A 8 25.82 -14.70 -2.86
C PRO A 8 24.61 -13.79 -2.66
N GLY A 9 23.41 -14.33 -2.85
CA GLY A 9 22.16 -13.59 -2.62
C GLY A 9 22.17 -13.01 -1.21
N SER A 10 21.74 -11.75 -1.07
CA SER A 10 21.61 -11.12 0.23
C SER A 10 20.82 -12.03 1.18
N PRO A 11 21.22 -12.14 2.45
CA PRO A 11 20.56 -13.01 3.41
C PRO A 11 19.07 -12.66 3.50
N ALA A 12 18.23 -13.67 3.25
CA ALA A 12 16.76 -13.50 3.24
C ALA A 12 16.19 -13.27 4.65
N SER A 13 16.96 -13.56 5.69
CA SER A 13 16.60 -13.30 7.08
C SER A 13 17.80 -13.08 7.98
N ALA A 14 17.58 -12.42 9.11
CA ALA A 14 18.54 -12.27 10.20
C ALA A 14 17.83 -12.42 11.54
N THR A 15 18.49 -12.98 12.54
CA THR A 15 17.95 -13.12 13.89
C THR A 15 18.99 -12.67 14.90
N ASP A 16 18.55 -11.97 15.94
CA ASP A 16 19.41 -11.47 17.01
C ASP A 16 18.66 -11.51 18.36
N THR A 17 19.34 -11.26 19.47
CA THR A 17 18.75 -11.19 20.81
C THR A 17 19.31 -10.02 21.59
N HIS A 18 18.44 -9.22 22.19
CA HIS A 18 18.81 -8.12 23.08
C HIS A 18 18.05 -8.22 24.41
N GLY A 19 18.78 -8.53 25.49
CA GLY A 19 18.17 -8.90 26.78
C GLY A 19 17.25 -10.10 26.63
N ASP A 20 16.02 -10.00 27.14
CA ASP A 20 14.98 -11.03 27.00
C ASP A 20 14.22 -10.96 25.66
N THR A 21 14.65 -10.12 24.71
CA THR A 21 13.93 -9.90 23.45
C THR A 21 14.62 -10.59 22.29
N HIS A 22 13.90 -11.46 21.59
CA HIS A 22 14.31 -12.05 20.33
C HIS A 22 13.91 -11.15 19.16
N LEU A 23 14.88 -10.85 18.30
CA LEU A 23 14.73 -10.07 17.09
C LEU A 23 14.79 -11.01 15.89
N SER A 24 13.89 -10.82 14.92
CA SER A 24 13.91 -11.55 13.64
C SER A 24 13.56 -10.58 12.52
N ALA A 25 14.37 -10.56 11.46
CA ALA A 25 14.21 -9.73 10.29
C ALA A 25 14.08 -10.63 9.06
N TYR A 26 13.15 -10.32 8.16
CA TYR A 26 12.94 -11.02 6.90
C TYR A 26 12.92 -10.01 5.75
N ALA A 27 13.76 -10.23 4.75
CA ALA A 27 13.73 -9.45 3.53
C ALA A 27 12.42 -9.75 2.79
N LEU A 28 11.64 -8.69 2.52
CA LEU A 28 10.43 -8.81 1.74
C LEU A 28 10.82 -8.80 0.25
N GLY A 29 10.40 -9.83 -0.49
CA GLY A 29 10.69 -9.93 -1.93
C GLY A 29 9.94 -8.84 -2.70
N GLY A 30 10.63 -7.76 -3.07
CA GLY A 30 10.08 -6.63 -3.81
C GLY A 30 11.16 -5.61 -4.20
N ALA A 31 10.82 -4.71 -5.13
CA ALA A 31 11.78 -3.76 -5.73
C ALA A 31 12.34 -2.71 -4.74
N GLU A 32 11.66 -2.46 -3.61
CA GLU A 32 12.02 -1.37 -2.69
C GLU A 32 12.87 -1.81 -1.48
N GLY A 33 13.29 -3.07 -1.38
CA GLY A 33 14.19 -3.50 -0.31
C GLY A 33 13.60 -3.40 1.10
N LEU A 34 12.28 -3.60 1.23
CA LEU A 34 11.57 -3.57 2.51
C LEU A 34 11.93 -4.78 3.37
N VAL A 35 11.92 -4.61 4.70
CA VAL A 35 12.26 -5.64 5.68
C VAL A 35 11.20 -5.69 6.77
N LEU A 36 10.69 -6.88 7.08
CA LEU A 36 9.84 -7.11 8.24
C LEU A 36 10.71 -7.46 9.45
N ALA A 37 10.72 -6.60 10.46
CA ALA A 37 11.37 -6.85 11.74
C ALA A 37 10.35 -7.17 12.84
N LEU A 38 10.62 -8.21 13.62
CA LEU A 38 9.82 -8.69 14.74
C LEU A 38 10.67 -8.66 16.01
N ALA A 39 10.08 -8.23 17.12
CA ALA A 39 10.71 -8.20 18.44
C ALA A 39 9.78 -8.85 19.47
N THR A 40 10.12 -10.04 19.97
CA THR A 40 9.28 -10.79 20.92
C THR A 40 10.04 -11.12 22.21
N ARG A 41 9.37 -10.97 23.37
CA ARG A 41 10.00 -11.21 24.70
C ARG A 41 10.01 -12.68 25.16
N ARG A 42 9.31 -13.56 24.46
CA ARG A 42 9.28 -15.00 24.75
C ARG A 42 9.07 -15.71 23.43
N ARG A 43 9.67 -16.90 23.30
CA ARG A 43 9.51 -17.79 22.14
C ARG A 43 8.53 -18.88 22.56
N GLU A 44 7.24 -18.68 22.32
CA GLU A 44 6.26 -19.76 22.42
C GLU A 44 6.23 -20.54 21.09
N SER A 45 5.87 -21.83 21.15
CA SER A 45 5.87 -22.71 19.97
C SER A 45 4.97 -22.22 18.82
N GLY A 46 4.13 -21.20 19.04
CA GLY A 46 3.28 -20.57 18.02
C GLY A 46 3.88 -19.33 17.33
N ASP A 47 4.90 -18.68 17.90
CA ASP A 47 5.36 -17.36 17.43
C ASP A 47 5.97 -17.41 16.03
N HIS A 48 6.64 -18.52 15.68
CA HIS A 48 7.20 -18.70 14.35
C HIS A 48 6.11 -18.81 13.27
N THR A 49 4.92 -19.32 13.62
CA THR A 49 3.79 -19.45 12.70
C THR A 49 3.12 -18.10 12.52
N VAL A 50 2.93 -17.34 13.59
CA VAL A 50 2.40 -15.97 13.53
C VAL A 50 3.35 -15.07 12.73
N ALA A 51 4.65 -15.16 12.99
CA ALA A 51 5.68 -14.48 12.21
C ALA A 51 5.66 -14.88 10.73
N GLY A 52 5.56 -16.18 10.44
CA GLY A 52 5.45 -16.69 9.08
C GLY A 52 4.20 -16.18 8.35
N ILE A 53 3.04 -16.17 9.02
CA ILE A 53 1.79 -15.61 8.47
C ILE A 53 1.92 -14.11 8.24
N ALA A 54 2.49 -13.36 9.19
CA ALA A 54 2.72 -11.93 9.04
C ALA A 54 3.66 -11.61 7.87
N VAL A 55 4.75 -12.38 7.69
CA VAL A 55 5.65 -12.28 6.55
C VAL A 55 4.91 -12.55 5.24
N VAL A 56 4.10 -13.62 5.17
CA VAL A 56 3.33 -13.96 3.97
C VAL A 56 2.30 -12.88 3.64
N LEU A 57 1.52 -12.44 4.62
CA LEU A 57 0.52 -11.38 4.44
C LEU A 57 1.16 -10.06 4.02
N LEU A 58 2.28 -9.68 4.64
CA LEU A 58 2.99 -8.46 4.29
C LEU A 58 3.64 -8.57 2.90
N SER A 59 4.17 -9.74 2.53
CA SER A 59 4.72 -9.99 1.19
C SER A 59 3.63 -9.91 0.11
N LEU A 60 2.42 -10.38 0.41
CA LEU A 60 1.26 -10.23 -0.49
C LEU A 60 0.80 -8.78 -0.57
N LEU A 61 0.81 -8.05 0.54
CA LEU A 61 0.44 -6.64 0.58
C LEU A 61 1.46 -5.75 -0.15
N ALA A 62 2.74 -6.07 -0.04
CA ALA A 62 3.85 -5.38 -0.70
C ALA A 62 4.13 -5.89 -2.11
N ALA A 63 3.39 -6.90 -2.60
CA ALA A 63 3.57 -7.42 -3.94
C ALA A 63 3.39 -6.27 -4.96
N PRO A 64 4.19 -6.23 -6.05
CA PRO A 64 4.26 -5.11 -7.00
C PRO A 64 2.94 -4.68 -7.66
N HIS A 65 1.87 -5.44 -7.46
CA HIS A 65 0.51 -5.14 -7.91
C HIS A 65 0.05 -3.74 -7.47
N GLN A 66 0.52 -3.23 -6.32
CA GLN A 66 0.21 -1.87 -5.86
C GLN A 66 1.10 -0.80 -6.51
N GLY A 67 2.37 -1.11 -6.80
CA GLY A 67 3.35 -0.15 -7.34
C GLY A 67 3.21 0.11 -8.84
N ALA A 68 2.92 -0.93 -9.63
CA ALA A 68 2.67 -0.79 -11.07
C ALA A 68 1.34 -0.06 -11.34
N ASP A 69 0.32 -0.33 -10.52
CA ASP A 69 -0.96 0.38 -10.53
C ASP A 69 -0.81 1.84 -10.05
N ALA A 70 0.00 2.09 -9.02
CA ALA A 70 0.32 3.44 -8.56
C ALA A 70 1.13 4.26 -9.59
N ALA A 71 2.13 3.66 -10.25
CA ALA A 71 2.95 4.36 -11.25
C ALA A 71 2.13 4.75 -12.50
N GLY A 72 1.28 3.84 -13.00
CA GLY A 72 0.36 4.13 -14.09
C GLY A 72 -0.61 5.27 -13.73
N ARG A 73 -1.15 5.23 -12.52
CA ARG A 73 -2.01 6.29 -11.97
C ARG A 73 -1.28 7.62 -11.83
N SER A 74 -0.07 7.65 -11.31
CA SER A 74 0.74 8.88 -11.19
C SER A 74 1.04 9.49 -12.56
N ALA A 75 1.38 8.67 -13.56
CA ALA A 75 1.60 9.15 -14.92
C ALA A 75 0.32 9.73 -15.53
N ALA A 76 -0.84 9.12 -15.28
CA ALA A 76 -2.13 9.63 -15.72
C ALA A 76 -2.46 10.99 -15.08
N LEU A 77 -2.23 11.14 -13.77
CA LEU A 77 -2.44 12.41 -13.06
C LEU A 77 -1.49 13.51 -13.55
N VAL A 78 -0.22 13.20 -13.79
CA VAL A 78 0.75 14.14 -14.38
C VAL A 78 0.28 14.57 -15.77
N ARG A 79 -0.19 13.64 -16.59
CA ARG A 79 -0.72 13.94 -17.93
C ARG A 79 -1.96 14.84 -17.87
N MET A 80 -2.86 14.61 -16.90
CA MET A 80 -4.01 15.48 -16.65
C MET A 80 -3.59 16.89 -16.19
N LEU A 81 -2.61 17.00 -15.29
CA LEU A 81 -2.04 18.29 -14.84
C LEU A 81 -1.38 19.07 -15.99
N LEU A 82 -0.80 18.36 -16.97
CA LEU A 82 -0.23 18.95 -18.18
C LEU A 82 -1.28 19.29 -19.26
N GLY A 83 -2.58 19.08 -18.98
CA GLY A 83 -3.69 19.53 -19.81
C GLY A 83 -4.26 18.46 -20.77
N ALA A 84 -3.92 17.18 -20.59
CA ALA A 84 -4.57 16.13 -21.36
C ALA A 84 -6.05 15.97 -20.98
N ASP A 85 -6.85 15.51 -21.95
CA ASP A 85 -8.27 15.32 -21.74
C ASP A 85 -8.55 14.18 -20.73
N PRO A 86 -9.42 14.40 -19.72
CA PRO A 86 -9.74 13.40 -18.71
C PRO A 86 -10.22 12.05 -19.26
N ALA A 87 -10.89 12.03 -20.43
CA ALA A 87 -11.36 10.79 -21.05
C ALA A 87 -10.19 9.95 -21.62
N GLU A 88 -9.09 10.59 -22.03
CA GLU A 88 -7.90 9.89 -22.53
C GLU A 88 -7.05 9.29 -21.40
N VAL A 89 -7.08 9.87 -20.19
CA VAL A 89 -6.35 9.38 -19.01
C VAL A 89 -7.16 8.43 -18.12
N ALA A 90 -8.49 8.46 -18.18
CA ALA A 90 -9.35 7.58 -17.39
C ALA A 90 -8.97 6.07 -17.47
N PRO A 91 -8.66 5.50 -18.66
CA PRO A 91 -8.24 4.10 -18.75
C PRO A 91 -6.94 3.79 -17.98
N LEU A 92 -6.04 4.76 -17.84
CA LEU A 92 -4.77 4.63 -17.13
C LEU A 92 -4.95 4.68 -15.60
N LEU A 93 -6.10 5.16 -15.12
CA LEU A 93 -6.48 5.15 -13.70
C LEU A 93 -7.15 3.83 -13.28
N GLY A 94 -7.29 2.87 -14.20
CA GLY A 94 -7.82 1.53 -13.93
C GLY A 94 -9.33 1.36 -14.15
N ALA A 95 -10.02 2.38 -14.68
CA ALA A 95 -11.44 2.29 -15.02
C ALA A 95 -11.73 2.77 -16.44
N THR A 96 -12.50 1.98 -17.18
CA THR A 96 -13.01 2.32 -18.52
C THR A 96 -14.46 2.83 -18.49
N GLY A 97 -15.01 3.08 -17.31
CA GLY A 97 -16.42 3.45 -17.08
C GLY A 97 -16.61 4.84 -16.47
N PRO A 98 -17.87 5.25 -16.20
CA PRO A 98 -18.16 6.50 -15.51
C PRO A 98 -17.51 6.50 -14.12
N TRP A 99 -17.16 7.66 -13.59
CA TRP A 99 -16.59 7.78 -12.24
C TRP A 99 -17.63 8.31 -11.25
N THR A 100 -17.58 7.83 -10.00
CA THR A 100 -18.42 8.33 -8.91
C THR A 100 -17.55 9.08 -7.90
N VAL A 101 -17.92 10.32 -7.59
CA VAL A 101 -17.30 11.09 -6.51
C VAL A 101 -18.16 10.95 -5.26
N VAL A 102 -17.59 10.41 -4.19
CA VAL A 102 -18.23 10.32 -2.87
C VAL A 102 -17.68 11.43 -1.99
N HIS A 103 -18.58 12.25 -1.45
CA HIS A 103 -18.27 13.25 -0.43
C HIS A 103 -18.69 12.70 0.94
N ALA A 104 -17.72 12.32 1.77
CA ALA A 104 -17.96 11.81 3.09
C ALA A 104 -17.64 12.85 4.17
N ARG A 105 -18.49 12.92 5.19
CA ARG A 105 -18.27 13.76 6.36
C ARG A 105 -18.51 12.93 7.62
N ARG A 106 -17.71 13.17 8.66
CA ARG A 106 -17.96 12.56 9.96
C ARG A 106 -19.27 13.09 10.54
N THR A 107 -20.06 12.19 11.12
CA THR A 107 -21.36 12.49 11.75
C THR A 107 -21.22 13.38 12.98
N ASP A 108 -20.09 13.30 13.68
CA ASP A 108 -19.74 14.18 14.80
C ASP A 108 -19.27 15.59 14.36
N GLY A 109 -19.22 15.84 13.05
CA GLY A 109 -18.81 17.13 12.48
C GLY A 109 -17.32 17.43 12.57
N THR A 110 -16.52 16.54 13.18
CA THR A 110 -15.06 16.69 13.27
C THR A 110 -14.41 16.43 11.92
N PRO A 111 -13.26 17.07 11.61
CA PRO A 111 -12.52 16.76 10.39
C PRO A 111 -11.99 15.32 10.45
N ALA A 112 -12.01 14.63 9.31
CA ALA A 112 -11.34 13.34 9.19
C ALA A 112 -9.82 13.57 9.06
N ASP A 113 -9.03 12.80 9.81
CA ASP A 113 -7.59 12.75 9.57
C ASP A 113 -7.28 11.84 8.37
N ALA A 114 -6.03 11.90 7.90
CA ALA A 114 -5.57 11.12 6.75
C ALA A 114 -5.73 9.61 6.95
N LEU A 115 -5.57 9.12 8.19
CA LEU A 115 -5.71 7.71 8.53
C LEU A 115 -7.17 7.26 8.38
N THR A 116 -8.11 8.03 8.92
CA THR A 116 -9.55 7.75 8.85
C THR A 116 -10.04 7.84 7.40
N ALA A 117 -9.58 8.85 6.65
CA ALA A 117 -9.89 8.98 5.23
C ALA A 117 -9.35 7.80 4.41
N GLY A 118 -8.12 7.36 4.70
CA GLY A 118 -7.51 6.19 4.07
C GLY A 118 -8.26 4.88 4.38
N ALA A 119 -8.68 4.70 5.64
CA ALA A 119 -9.48 3.54 6.05
C ALA A 119 -10.85 3.51 5.34
N LEU A 120 -11.49 4.68 5.18
CA LEU A 120 -12.72 4.80 4.39
C LEU A 120 -12.48 4.44 2.91
N GLY A 121 -11.42 4.94 2.29
CA GLY A 121 -11.04 4.59 0.92
C GLY A 121 -10.83 3.09 0.74
N ALA A 122 -10.08 2.46 1.64
CA ALA A 122 -9.88 1.02 1.64
C ALA A 122 -11.21 0.25 1.77
N SER A 123 -12.13 0.70 2.63
CA SER A 123 -13.44 0.07 2.79
C SER A 123 -14.33 0.18 1.55
N LEU A 124 -14.16 1.25 0.76
CA LEU A 124 -14.85 1.50 -0.50
C LEU A 124 -14.10 0.94 -1.72
N GLY A 125 -12.94 0.31 -1.51
CA GLY A 125 -12.13 -0.29 -2.57
C GLY A 125 -11.43 0.73 -3.48
N THR A 126 -11.12 1.93 -2.99
CA THR A 126 -10.40 2.96 -3.76
C THR A 126 -9.18 3.51 -3.02
N ALA A 127 -8.10 3.72 -3.78
CA ALA A 127 -6.91 4.43 -3.31
C ALA A 127 -6.96 5.93 -3.63
N LEU A 128 -7.95 6.39 -4.39
CA LEU A 128 -8.10 7.79 -4.82
C LEU A 128 -8.89 8.58 -3.77
N VAL A 129 -8.20 8.97 -2.71
CA VAL A 129 -8.76 9.70 -1.56
C VAL A 129 -8.12 11.06 -1.43
N ASP A 130 -8.94 12.10 -1.35
CA ASP A 130 -8.57 13.43 -0.90
C ASP A 130 -9.19 13.64 0.50
N ALA A 131 -8.35 13.67 1.52
CA ALA A 131 -8.78 13.82 2.92
C ALA A 131 -9.31 15.23 3.24
N GLY A 132 -9.17 16.20 2.31
CA GLY A 132 -9.49 17.60 2.54
C GLY A 132 -8.41 18.30 3.35
N HIS A 133 -7.92 19.44 2.87
CA HIS A 133 -6.87 20.19 3.54
C HIS A 133 -7.51 21.12 4.58
N GLY A 134 -7.79 20.59 5.77
CA GLY A 134 -8.07 21.34 7.00
C GLY A 134 -9.15 22.45 6.90
N GLY A 135 -10.34 22.20 7.43
CA GLY A 135 -11.39 23.23 7.52
C GLY A 135 -12.82 22.73 7.46
N GLY A 136 -13.09 21.50 7.93
CA GLY A 136 -14.44 20.91 7.83
C GLY A 136 -14.84 20.50 6.41
N GLU A 137 -13.88 20.47 5.47
CA GLU A 137 -14.10 19.98 4.10
C GLU A 137 -14.39 18.47 4.12
N ALA A 138 -15.28 18.02 3.24
CA ALA A 138 -15.64 16.62 3.13
C ALA A 138 -14.48 15.81 2.51
N VAL A 139 -14.24 14.61 3.02
CA VAL A 139 -13.35 13.63 2.37
C VAL A 139 -13.94 13.31 1.00
N ARG A 140 -13.14 13.45 -0.06
CA ARG A 140 -13.56 13.14 -1.44
C ARG A 140 -12.92 11.84 -1.86
N LEU A 141 -13.73 10.90 -2.32
CA LEU A 141 -13.26 9.61 -2.82
C LEU A 141 -13.71 9.45 -4.26
N LEU A 142 -12.81 9.01 -5.13
CA LEU A 142 -13.12 8.73 -6.51
C LEU A 142 -13.22 7.21 -6.72
N LEU A 143 -14.38 6.72 -7.12
CA LEU A 143 -14.63 5.31 -7.37
C LEU A 143 -14.89 5.05 -8.86
N PRO A 144 -14.37 3.95 -9.43
CA PRO A 144 -14.87 3.42 -10.69
C PRO A 144 -16.37 3.18 -10.57
N GLY A 145 -17.17 3.73 -11.47
CA GLY A 145 -18.59 3.41 -11.58
C GLY A 145 -18.76 1.99 -12.11
N ALA A 146 -19.73 1.27 -11.56
CA ALA A 146 -20.15 0.01 -12.11
C ALA A 146 -20.67 0.23 -13.54
N VAL A 147 -20.24 -0.61 -14.48
CA VAL A 147 -20.87 -0.69 -15.79
C VAL A 147 -22.29 -1.23 -15.57
N PRO A 148 -23.34 -0.50 -15.95
CA PRO A 148 -24.72 -0.97 -15.81
C PRO A 148 -25.01 -2.19 -16.68
#